data_AF-A0A951LYG9-F1
#
_entry.id   AF-A0A951LYG9-F1
#
_cell.length_a   1.000
_cell.length_b   1.000
_cell.length_c   1.000
_cell.angle_alpha   90.00
_cell.angle_beta   90.00
_cell.angle_gamma   90.00
#
_symmetry.space_group_name_H-M   'P 1'
#
loop_
_entity.id
_entity.type
_entity.pdbx_description
1 polymer ?
#
loop_
_entity_poly.entity_id
_entity_poly.type
_entity_poly.pdbx_seq_one_letter_code
_entity_poly.pdbx_strand_id
1 'polypeptide(L)'
;MESLDKFLSNADEIALDFSEWAKECCRFARQQEEAGDYEAARRIMSPFWQEVGTRPRLEGLSEAAQAEVLLRSGALSGWLGSANRVAGSQEIAKDLISESLALFNRLGLPDKVGEARLALALCYWREG
;
A
#
# COMPACT_ATOMS: atom_id res chain seq x y z
N MET A 1 -8.89 -36.68 5.52
CA MET A 1 -8.79 -35.48 6.37
C MET A 1 -7.38 -34.89 6.29
N GLU A 2 -6.32 -35.69 6.48
CA GLU A 2 -4.90 -35.29 6.32
C GLU A 2 -4.51 -34.53 5.03
N SER A 3 -5.15 -34.82 3.89
CA SER A 3 -4.80 -34.20 2.59
C SER A 3 -5.27 -32.75 2.45
N LEU A 4 -6.33 -32.34 3.16
CA LEU A 4 -6.86 -30.97 3.09
C LEU A 4 -6.07 -30.05 4.02
N ASP A 5 -5.75 -30.52 5.22
CA ASP A 5 -4.97 -29.77 6.22
C ASP A 5 -3.57 -29.43 5.72
N LYS A 6 -2.90 -30.36 5.03
CA LYS A 6 -1.60 -30.12 4.40
C LYS A 6 -1.66 -29.10 3.25
N PHE A 7 -2.76 -29.10 2.49
CA PHE A 7 -2.96 -28.13 1.41
C PHE A 7 -3.20 -26.73 1.98
N LEU A 8 -4.03 -26.62 3.02
CA LEU A 8 -4.29 -25.37 3.73
C LEU A 8 -3.00 -24.81 4.38
N SER A 9 -2.23 -25.65 5.07
CA SER A 9 -0.95 -25.23 5.68
C SER A 9 0.07 -24.71 4.65
N ASN A 10 0.16 -25.33 3.47
CA ASN A 10 1.07 -24.88 2.42
C ASN A 10 0.59 -23.56 1.80
N ALA A 11 -0.74 -23.41 1.62
CA ALA A 11 -1.30 -22.15 1.13
C ALA A 11 -1.07 -20.99 2.11
N ASP A 12 -1.18 -21.25 3.42
CA ASP A 12 -0.89 -20.26 4.46
C ASP A 12 0.59 -19.85 4.47
N GLU A 13 1.52 -20.80 4.29
CA GLU A 13 2.96 -20.52 4.21
C GLU A 13 3.31 -19.67 2.97
N ILE A 14 2.74 -19.99 1.81
CA ILE A 14 2.90 -19.20 0.58
C ILE A 14 2.32 -17.79 0.75
N ALA A 15 1.14 -17.67 1.37
CA ALA A 15 0.51 -16.37 1.62
C ALA A 15 1.32 -15.52 2.62
N LEU A 16 1.95 -16.14 3.61
CA LEU A 16 2.88 -15.49 4.53
C LEU A 16 4.11 -14.97 3.80
N ASP A 17 4.74 -15.80 2.97
CA ASP A 17 5.91 -15.39 2.17
C ASP A 17 5.58 -14.23 1.22
N PHE A 18 4.43 -14.32 0.52
CA PHE A 18 3.96 -13.25 -0.36
C PHE A 18 3.62 -11.96 0.40
N SER A 19 3.06 -12.08 1.60
CA SER A 19 2.78 -10.95 2.49
C SER A 19 4.04 -10.25 2.99
N GLU A 20 5.05 -11.01 3.38
CA GLU A 20 6.33 -10.45 3.81
C GLU A 20 7.06 -9.78 2.65
N TRP A 21 7.02 -10.37 1.45
CA TRP A 21 7.53 -9.73 0.24
C TRP A 21 6.84 -8.39 -0.05
N ALA A 22 5.51 -8.34 0.07
CA ALA A 22 4.74 -7.10 -0.11
C ALA A 22 5.15 -6.01 0.88
N LYS A 23 5.32 -6.36 2.15
CA LYS A 23 5.79 -5.42 3.19
C LYS A 23 7.20 -4.92 2.91
N GLU A 24 8.10 -5.79 2.48
CA GLU A 24 9.47 -5.40 2.12
C GLU A 24 9.49 -4.46 0.91
N CYS A 25 8.72 -4.73 -0.13
CA CYS A 25 8.51 -3.80 -1.25
C CYS A 25 8.00 -2.44 -0.75
N CYS A 26 7.01 -2.42 0.15
CA CYS A 26 6.49 -1.17 0.71
C CYS A 26 7.55 -0.42 1.52
N ARG A 27 8.35 -1.14 2.31
CA ARG A 27 9.46 -0.57 3.10
C ARG A 27 10.52 0.06 2.21
N PHE A 28 10.95 -0.62 1.15
CA PHE A 28 11.92 -0.09 0.20
C PHE A 28 11.35 1.07 -0.63
N ALA A 29 10.09 0.98 -1.06
CA ALA A 29 9.44 2.08 -1.77
C ALA A 29 9.40 3.35 -0.91
N ARG A 30 9.07 3.22 0.38
CA ARG A 30 9.09 4.33 1.33
C ARG A 30 10.48 4.97 1.46
N GLN A 31 11.55 4.17 1.52
CA GLN A 31 12.92 4.71 1.57
C GLN A 31 13.24 5.54 0.33
N GLN A 32 12.75 5.13 -0.85
CA GLN A 32 12.89 5.91 -2.07
C GLN A 32 12.04 7.19 -2.04
N GLU A 33 10.82 7.16 -1.49
CA GLU A 33 10.01 8.38 -1.26
C GLU A 33 10.74 9.39 -0.36
N GLU A 34 11.34 8.92 0.74
CA GLU A 34 12.12 9.74 1.68
C GLU A 34 13.38 10.33 1.02
N ALA A 35 13.97 9.62 0.06
CA ALA A 35 15.07 10.12 -0.78
C ALA A 35 14.61 11.02 -1.95
N GLY A 36 13.29 11.17 -2.16
CA GLY A 36 12.70 11.94 -3.25
C GLY A 36 12.65 11.23 -4.60
N ASP A 37 12.99 9.93 -4.68
CA ASP A 37 12.95 9.13 -5.91
C ASP A 37 11.62 8.36 -6.03
N TYR A 38 10.55 9.11 -6.30
CA TYR A 38 9.20 8.56 -6.42
C TYR A 38 9.00 7.61 -7.61
N GLU A 39 9.80 7.76 -8.67
CA GLU A 39 9.78 6.83 -9.81
C GLU A 39 10.42 5.48 -9.45
N ALA A 40 11.50 5.47 -8.65
CA ALA A 40 12.04 4.22 -8.10
C ALA A 40 11.04 3.56 -7.15
N ALA A 41 10.40 4.33 -6.27
CA ALA A 41 9.34 3.83 -5.40
C ALA A 41 8.21 3.17 -6.20
N ARG A 42 7.75 3.83 -7.27
CA ARG A 42 6.76 3.26 -8.21
C ARG A 42 7.23 1.95 -8.84
N ARG A 43 8.48 1.86 -9.30
CA ARG A 43 9.02 0.61 -9.88
C ARG A 43 9.04 -0.54 -8.87
N ILE A 44 9.43 -0.26 -7.63
CA ILE A 44 9.45 -1.26 -6.55
C ILE A 44 8.03 -1.80 -6.28
N MET A 45 7.02 -0.92 -6.35
CA MET A 45 5.62 -1.28 -6.12
C MET A 45 4.96 -2.00 -7.31
N SER A 46 5.61 -2.08 -8.48
CA SER A 46 5.02 -2.65 -9.71
C SER A 46 4.44 -4.06 -9.61
N PRO A 47 4.92 -4.98 -8.74
CA PRO A 47 4.28 -6.29 -8.58
C PRO A 47 2.84 -6.22 -8.04
N PHE A 48 2.54 -5.18 -7.25
CA PHE A 48 1.25 -4.99 -6.60
C PHE A 48 0.46 -3.83 -7.22
N TRP A 49 1.13 -2.87 -7.86
CA TRP A 49 0.51 -1.64 -8.32
C TRP A 49 1.14 -1.12 -9.61
N GLN A 50 0.43 -1.27 -10.73
CA GLN A 50 0.99 -1.05 -12.07
C GLN A 50 0.86 0.40 -12.57
N GLU A 51 -0.22 1.09 -12.20
CA GLU A 51 -0.57 2.39 -12.78
C GLU A 51 -0.94 3.43 -11.72
N VAL A 52 -0.50 4.67 -11.93
CA VAL A 52 -0.79 5.80 -11.04
C VAL A 52 -2.29 6.06 -10.99
N GLY A 53 -2.86 6.18 -9.78
CA GLY A 53 -4.30 6.38 -9.63
C GLY A 53 -5.14 5.14 -9.94
N THR A 54 -4.57 3.94 -9.79
CA THR A 54 -5.35 2.68 -9.84
C THR A 54 -5.28 1.94 -8.51
N ARG A 55 -6.20 1.00 -8.28
CA ARG A 55 -6.17 0.15 -7.09
C ARG A 55 -5.06 -0.90 -7.19
N PRO A 56 -4.31 -1.17 -6.11
CA PRO A 56 -3.33 -2.27 -6.09
C PRO A 56 -4.02 -3.63 -6.01
N ARG A 57 -3.27 -4.68 -6.39
CA ARG A 57 -3.61 -6.09 -6.20
C ARG A 57 -3.36 -6.48 -4.74
N LEU A 58 -4.36 -7.09 -4.11
CA LEU A 58 -4.36 -7.42 -2.67
C LEU A 58 -4.59 -8.91 -2.39
N GLU A 59 -4.93 -9.69 -3.43
CA GLU A 59 -5.26 -11.10 -3.33
C GLU A 59 -4.08 -11.90 -2.77
N GLY A 60 -4.35 -12.75 -1.79
CA GLY A 60 -3.34 -13.58 -1.13
C GLY A 60 -2.48 -12.85 -0.10
N LEU A 61 -2.72 -11.55 0.16
CA LEU A 61 -2.03 -10.81 1.21
C LEU A 61 -2.78 -10.89 2.53
N SER A 62 -2.03 -10.99 3.63
CA SER A 62 -2.54 -10.73 4.98
C SER A 62 -3.02 -9.28 5.10
N GLU A 63 -3.97 -9.03 6.00
CA GLU A 63 -4.54 -7.69 6.18
C GLU A 63 -3.50 -6.62 6.52
N ALA A 64 -2.44 -6.99 7.24
CA ALA A 64 -1.32 -6.11 7.52
C ALA A 64 -0.55 -5.73 6.24
N ALA A 65 -0.27 -6.71 5.36
CA ALA A 65 0.37 -6.45 4.08
C ALA A 65 -0.55 -5.65 3.14
N GLN A 66 -1.85 -5.93 3.12
CA GLN A 66 -2.83 -5.14 2.36
C GLN A 66 -2.83 -3.67 2.79
N ALA A 67 -2.80 -3.42 4.10
CA ALA A 67 -2.77 -2.06 4.64
C ALA A 67 -1.52 -1.29 4.20
N GLU A 68 -0.34 -1.93 4.21
CA GLU A 68 0.92 -1.32 3.74
C GLU A 68 0.88 -1.03 2.23
N VAL A 69 0.41 -1.99 1.42
CA VAL A 69 0.30 -1.82 -0.04
C VAL A 69 -0.66 -0.69 -0.39
N LEU A 70 -1.84 -0.64 0.24
CA LEU A 70 -2.81 0.43 0.08
C LEU A 70 -2.21 1.79 0.44
N LEU A 71 -1.50 1.87 1.58
CA LEU A 71 -0.87 3.10 2.03
C LEU A 71 0.17 3.61 1.02
N ARG A 72 1.08 2.74 0.58
CA ARG A 72 2.15 3.13 -0.35
C ARG A 72 1.61 3.50 -1.72
N SER A 73 0.71 2.70 -2.28
CA SER A 73 0.06 3.01 -3.56
C SER A 73 -0.75 4.31 -3.49
N GLY A 74 -1.43 4.57 -2.37
CA GLY A 74 -2.14 5.82 -2.15
C GLY A 74 -1.22 7.03 -2.06
N ALA A 75 -0.15 6.95 -1.26
CA ALA A 75 0.84 8.03 -1.15
C ALA A 75 1.50 8.35 -2.51
N LEU A 76 1.90 7.32 -3.26
CA LEU A 76 2.47 7.47 -4.60
C LEU A 76 1.47 8.03 -5.60
N SER A 77 0.19 7.61 -5.54
CA SER A 77 -0.88 8.18 -6.37
C SER A 77 -1.07 9.67 -6.10
N GLY A 78 -1.03 10.08 -4.82
CA GLY A 78 -1.17 11.46 -4.42
C GLY A 78 0.01 12.33 -4.89
N TRP A 79 1.24 11.83 -4.78
CA TRP A 79 2.42 12.59 -5.22
C TRP A 79 2.59 12.60 -6.74
N LEU A 80 2.70 11.42 -7.38
CA LEU A 80 2.94 11.28 -8.81
C LEU A 80 1.77 11.82 -9.63
N GLY A 81 0.54 11.60 -9.16
CA GLY A 81 -0.64 12.12 -9.82
C GLY A 81 -0.71 13.64 -9.77
N SER A 82 -0.32 14.26 -8.64
CA SER A 82 -0.18 15.72 -8.55
C SER A 82 0.91 16.26 -9.48
N ALA A 83 2.09 15.62 -9.49
CA ALA A 83 3.23 16.04 -10.30
C ALA A 83 2.91 15.95 -11.81
N ASN A 84 2.20 14.89 -12.22
CA ASN A 84 1.88 14.61 -13.62
C ASN A 84 0.48 15.10 -14.05
N ARG A 85 -0.25 15.79 -13.17
CA ARG A 85 -1.63 16.28 -13.41
C ARG A 85 -2.60 15.18 -13.85
N VAL A 86 -2.50 14.02 -13.22
CA VAL A 86 -3.43 12.90 -13.45
C VAL A 86 -4.76 13.24 -12.79
N ALA A 87 -5.80 13.44 -13.60
CA ALA A 87 -7.13 13.77 -13.09
C ALA A 87 -7.66 12.64 -12.17
N GLY A 88 -8.25 13.02 -11.03
CA GLY A 88 -8.81 12.07 -10.07
C GLY A 88 -7.79 11.29 -9.22
N SER A 89 -6.49 11.53 -9.40
CA SER A 89 -5.46 10.78 -8.65
C SER A 89 -5.46 11.06 -7.16
N GLN A 90 -5.84 12.28 -6.75
CA GLN A 90 -5.95 12.65 -5.33
C GLN A 90 -7.13 11.95 -4.65
N GLU A 91 -8.30 11.87 -5.31
CA GLU A 91 -9.45 11.14 -4.78
C GLU A 91 -9.11 9.66 -4.58
N ILE A 92 -8.49 9.04 -5.58
CA ILE A 92 -8.06 7.64 -5.46
C ILE A 92 -6.98 7.48 -4.38
N ALA A 93 -6.05 8.42 -4.26
CA ALA A 93 -5.09 8.41 -3.17
C ALA A 93 -5.77 8.45 -1.79
N LYS A 94 -6.74 9.35 -1.60
CA LYS A 94 -7.50 9.48 -0.35
C LYS A 94 -8.30 8.22 -0.04
N ASP A 95 -8.95 7.61 -1.03
CA ASP A 95 -9.69 6.36 -0.85
C ASP A 95 -8.77 5.23 -0.38
N LEU A 96 -7.64 5.05 -1.07
CA LEU A 96 -6.66 4.00 -0.73
C LEU A 96 -6.07 4.20 0.67
N ILE A 97 -5.67 5.43 1.01
CA ILE A 97 -5.09 5.71 2.33
C ILE A 97 -6.15 5.60 3.44
N SER A 98 -7.40 5.97 3.17
CA SER A 98 -8.50 5.80 4.14
C SER A 98 -8.80 4.33 4.42
N GLU A 99 -8.77 3.48 3.41
CA GLU A 99 -8.92 2.02 3.56
C GLU A 99 -7.76 1.42 4.35
N SER A 100 -6.52 1.82 4.03
CA SER A 100 -5.33 1.45 4.81
C SER A 100 -5.43 1.86 6.28
N LEU A 101 -5.85 3.10 6.54
CA LEU A 101 -6.06 3.62 7.88
C LEU A 101 -7.09 2.78 8.67
N ALA A 102 -8.17 2.36 8.03
CA ALA A 102 -9.17 1.49 8.66
C ALA A 102 -8.58 0.13 9.05
N LEU A 103 -7.76 -0.47 8.17
CA LEU A 103 -7.07 -1.73 8.45
C LEU A 103 -6.07 -1.58 9.61
N PHE A 104 -5.22 -0.54 9.62
CA PHE A 104 -4.27 -0.32 10.70
C PHE A 104 -4.94 -0.07 12.06
N ASN A 105 -6.09 0.63 12.08
CA ASN A 105 -6.87 0.78 13.31
C ASN A 105 -7.39 -0.57 13.81
N ARG A 106 -7.95 -1.41 12.93
CA ARG A 106 -8.47 -2.73 13.29
C ARG A 106 -7.38 -3.68 13.79
N LEU A 107 -6.18 -3.58 13.24
CA LEU A 107 -5.00 -4.35 13.65
C LEU A 107 -4.31 -3.80 14.92
N GLY A 108 -4.72 -2.63 15.42
CA GLY A 108 -4.13 -2.03 16.61
C GLY A 108 -2.69 -1.53 16.40
N LEU A 109 -2.38 -0.97 15.23
CA LEU A 109 -1.05 -0.49 14.84
C LEU A 109 -0.97 1.05 14.86
N PRO A 110 -0.77 1.71 16.03
CA PRO A 110 -0.93 3.16 16.18
C PRO A 110 0.10 3.98 15.38
N ASP A 111 1.34 3.51 15.27
CA ASP A 111 2.37 4.20 14.49
C ASP A 111 1.97 4.30 13.01
N LYS A 112 1.40 3.21 12.48
CA LYS A 112 0.90 3.13 11.10
C LYS A 112 -0.37 3.94 10.88
N VAL A 113 -1.24 4.02 11.89
CA VAL A 113 -2.37 4.96 11.90
C VAL A 113 -1.88 6.41 11.79
N GLY A 114 -0.83 6.78 12.52
CA GLY A 114 -0.21 8.11 12.42
C GLY A 114 0.34 8.39 11.03
N GLU A 115 1.06 7.42 10.46
CA GLU A 115 1.61 7.50 9.10
C GLU A 115 0.51 7.71 8.03
N ALA A 116 -0.57 6.92 8.08
CA ALA A 116 -1.67 7.02 7.13
C ALA A 116 -2.41 8.36 7.26
N ARG A 117 -2.59 8.88 8.48
CA ARG A 117 -3.18 10.21 8.71
C ARG A 117 -2.30 11.33 8.13
N LEU A 118 -0.99 11.25 8.29
CA LEU A 118 -0.06 12.20 7.68
C LEU A 118 -0.17 12.18 6.15
N ALA A 119 -0.21 10.99 5.55
CA ALA A 119 -0.37 10.85 4.11
C ALA A 119 -1.71 11.46 3.60
N LEU A 120 -2.82 11.23 4.31
CA LEU A 120 -4.11 11.87 3.99
C LEU A 120 -4.04 13.40 4.10
N ALA A 121 -3.44 13.92 5.17
CA ALA A 121 -3.28 15.36 5.34
C ALA A 121 -2.50 15.99 4.19
N LEU A 122 -1.46 15.29 3.69
CA LEU A 122 -0.69 15.72 2.53
C LEU A 122 -1.50 15.65 1.22
N CYS A 123 -2.46 14.74 1.08
CA CYS A 123 -3.39 14.76 -0.06
C CYS A 123 -4.28 16.00 -0.02
N TYR A 124 -4.93 16.27 1.11
CA TYR A 124 -5.77 17.47 1.26
C TYR A 124 -5.00 18.76 1.04
N TRP A 125 -3.79 18.88 1.60
CA TRP A 125 -2.93 20.05 1.40
C TRP A 125 -2.62 20.35 -0.08
N ARG A 126 -2.55 19.31 -0.94
CA ARG A 126 -2.27 19.48 -2.37
C ARG A 126 -3.47 19.95 -3.18
N GLU A 127 -4.70 19.75 -2.67
CA GLU A 127 -5.93 20.18 -3.34
C GLU A 127 -6.34 21.62 -2.99
N GLY A 128 -5.84 22.14 -1.87
CA GLY A 128 -6.11 23.51 -1.39
C GLY A 128 -7.23 23.53 -0.35
#